data_AF-A0A8C0EG50-F1
#
_entry.id   AF-A0A8C0EG50-F1
#
_cell.length_a   1.000
_cell.length_b   1.000
_cell.length_c   1.000
_cell.angle_alpha   90.00
_cell.angle_beta   90.00
_cell.angle_gamma   90.00
#
_symmetry.space_group_name_H-M   'P 1'
#
loop_
_entity.id
_entity.type
_entity.pdbx_description
1 polymer ?
#
loop_
_entity_poly.entity_id
_entity_poly.type
_entity_poly.pdbx_seq_one_letter_code
_entity_poly.pdbx_strand_id
1 'polypeptide(L)' 'MNRKQIEYSSLPSFEFYTEEVDDDLICHICLQPLLQPLDTLCGHTFCTACLTNFLVEKDFL' A
#
# COMPACT_ATOMS: atom_id res chain seq x y z
N MET A 1 15.37 -1.25 8.11
CA MET A 1 16.21 -2.34 7.56
C MET A 1 15.67 -2.72 6.18
N ASN A 2 16.33 -2.21 5.13
CA ASN A 2 16.45 -2.67 3.74
C ASN A 2 15.27 -3.29 2.94
N ARG A 3 15.11 -2.67 1.73
CA ARG A 3 14.51 -3.12 0.45
C ARG A 3 13.07 -2.62 0.24
N LYS A 4 12.76 -1.70 -0.68
CA LYS A 4 13.46 -1.23 -1.88
C LYS A 4 13.30 0.28 -2.04
N GLN A 5 14.42 0.97 -1.99
CA GLN A 5 14.64 2.22 -2.70
C GLN A 5 14.32 1.94 -4.17
N ILE A 6 13.12 2.32 -4.63
CA ILE A 6 12.83 2.34 -6.07
C ILE A 6 13.70 3.47 -6.61
N GLU A 7 14.75 3.09 -7.32
CA GLU A 7 15.64 4.01 -8.03
C GLU A 7 14.83 4.87 -9.00
N TYR A 8 14.49 6.08 -8.55
CA TYR A 8 14.08 7.17 -9.44
C TYR A 8 15.26 8.12 -9.71
N SER A 9 16.49 7.62 -9.62
CA SER A 9 17.76 8.35 -9.63
C SER A 9 18.19 8.91 -11.00
N SER A 10 17.31 8.93 -12.02
CA SER A 10 17.74 9.19 -13.40
C SER A 10 17.01 10.31 -14.16
N LEU A 11 16.21 11.18 -13.52
CA LEU A 11 15.58 12.33 -14.20
C LEU A 11 16.03 13.68 -13.62
N PRO A 12 16.52 14.63 -14.44
CA PRO A 12 17.22 15.83 -13.97
C PRO A 12 16.31 17.05 -13.69
N SER A 13 15.01 16.89 -13.45
CA SER A 13 14.13 18.04 -13.13
C SER A 13 12.88 17.75 -12.31
N PHE A 14 12.79 16.59 -11.67
CA PHE A 14 11.64 16.27 -10.80
C PHE A 14 12.13 16.22 -9.36
N GLU A 15 11.53 17.01 -8.49
CA GLU A 15 11.83 17.00 -7.05
C GLU A 15 11.83 15.55 -6.57
N PHE A 16 12.97 15.10 -6.06
CA PHE A 16 13.06 13.82 -5.40
C PHE A 16 12.24 13.94 -4.12
N TYR A 17 11.00 13.47 -4.15
CA TYR A 17 10.22 13.27 -2.93
C TYR A 17 10.90 12.15 -2.14
N THR A 18 11.85 12.52 -1.28
CA THR A 18 12.52 11.65 -0.31
C THR A 18 11.70 11.56 0.97
N GLU A 19 10.39 11.71 0.88
CA GLU A 19 9.54 11.66 2.06
C GLU A 19 9.14 10.23 2.32
N GLU A 20 9.22 9.84 3.59
CA GLU A 20 8.74 8.55 4.05
C GLU A 20 7.29 8.41 3.58
N VAL A 21 6.96 7.25 3.01
CA VAL A 21 5.57 6.97 2.62
C VAL A 21 4.76 7.04 3.90
N ASP A 22 3.80 7.97 3.95
CA ASP A 22 2.93 8.15 5.10
C ASP A 22 2.34 6.79 5.52
N ASP A 23 2.37 6.50 6.81
CA ASP A 23 1.85 5.26 7.37
C ASP A 23 0.36 5.06 7.00
N ASP A 24 -0.36 6.15 6.76
CA ASP A 24 -1.75 6.15 6.27
C ASP A 24 -1.90 5.53 4.85
N LEU A 25 -0.82 5.44 4.08
CA LEU A 25 -0.79 4.87 2.73
C LEU A 25 -0.34 3.40 2.70
N ILE A 26 -0.28 2.75 3.87
CA ILE A 26 0.13 1.36 4.01
C ILE A 26 -1.08 0.44 4.21
N CYS A 27 -1.12 -0.65 3.45
CA CYS A 27 -2.12 -1.68 3.63
C CYS A 27 -1.85 -2.46 4.91
N HIS A 28 -2.81 -2.47 5.84
CA HIS A 28 -2.69 -3.16 7.12
C HIS A 28 -2.77 -4.70 7.03
N ILE A 29 -3.01 -5.26 5.83
CA ILE A 29 -3.00 -6.71 5.58
C ILE A 29 -1.61 -7.17 5.13
N CYS A 30 -1.05 -6.54 4.09
CA CYS A 30 0.24 -6.95 3.52
C CYS A 30 1.44 -6.12 3.99
N LEU A 31 1.21 -5.03 4.75
CA LEU A 31 2.21 -4.10 5.25
C LEU A 31 3.07 -3.49 4.15
N GLN A 32 2.47 -3.26 2.98
CA GLN A 32 3.08 -2.61 1.81
C GLN A 32 2.26 -1.40 1.39
N PRO A 33 2.82 -0.45 0.60
CA PRO A 33 2.04 0.64 0.02
C PRO A 33 0.79 0.14 -0.70
N LEU A 34 -0.31 0.86 -0.52
CA LEU A 34 -1.62 0.51 -1.07
C LEU A 34 -1.55 0.37 -2.60
N LEU A 35 -1.97 -0.79 -3.10
CA LEU A 35 -2.17 -1.04 -4.52
C LEU A 35 -3.67 -1.15 -4.81
N GLN A 36 -4.18 -0.23 -5.63
CA GLN A 36 -5.62 -0.11 -5.92
C GLN A 36 -6.43 -0.07 -4.61
N PRO A 37 -6.31 1.02 -3.84
CA PRO A 37 -6.94 1.12 -2.52
C PRO A 37 -8.46 0.98 -2.60
N LEU A 38 -9.03 0.27 -1.61
CA LEU A 38 -10.45 0.22 -1.34
C LEU A 38 -10.72 0.72 0.08
N ASP A 39 -11.57 1.74 0.18
CA ASP A 39 -12.01 2.27 1.46
C ASP A 39 -13.16 1.42 2.02
N THR A 40 -13.09 1.16 3.32
CA THR A 40 -14.13 0.46 4.06
C THR A 40 -15.01 1.45 4.80
N LEU A 41 -16.26 1.07 5.09
CA LEU A 41 -17.20 1.93 5.83
C LEU A 41 -16.74 2.25 7.26
N CYS A 42 -15.81 1.46 7.82
CA CYS A 42 -15.19 1.76 9.11
C CYS A 42 -14.03 2.77 9.02
N GLY A 43 -13.70 3.26 7.82
CA GLY A 43 -12.69 4.30 7.59
C GLY A 43 -11.28 3.79 7.33
N HIS A 44 -11.07 2.48 7.17
CA HIS A 44 -9.75 1.92 6.83
C HIS A 44 -9.61 1.62 5.34
N THR A 45 -8.39 1.69 4.83
CA THR A 45 -8.08 1.47 3.41
C THR A 45 -7.14 0.27 3.22
N PHE A 46 -7.43 -0.56 2.22
CA PHE A 46 -6.67 -1.79 1.93
C PHE A 46 -6.42 -1.96 0.44
N CYS A 47 -5.45 -2.79 0.04
CA CYS A 47 -5.34 -3.21 -1.35
C CYS A 47 -6.58 -4.01 -1.76
N THR A 48 -7.12 -3.75 -2.95
CA THR A 48 -8.29 -4.48 -3.47
C THR A 48 -8.11 -6.00 -3.38
N ALA A 49 -6.95 -6.51 -3.83
CA ALA A 49 -6.64 -7.93 -3.79
C ALA A 49 -6.56 -8.49 -2.36
N CYS A 50 -5.91 -7.76 -1.45
CA CYS A 50 -5.77 -8.19 -0.06
C CYS A 50 -7.12 -8.28 0.65
N LEU A 51 -7.96 -7.26 0.50
CA LEU A 51 -9.28 -7.25 1.10
C LEU A 51 -10.19 -8.32 0.49
N THR A 52 -10.17 -8.48 -0.84
CA THR A 52 -10.96 -9.51 -1.54
C THR A 52 -10.55 -10.91 -1.08
N ASN A 53 -9.26 -11.22 -1.01
CA ASN A 53 -8.78 -12.52 -0.57
C ASN A 53 -9.15 -12.80 0.89
N PHE A 54 -9.00 -11.81 1.77
CA PHE A 54 -9.38 -11.93 3.18
C PHE A 54 -10.87 -12.23 3.37
N LEU A 55 -11.74 -11.55 2.61
CA LEU A 55 -13.18 -11.79 2.67
C LEU A 55 -13.56 -13.18 2.11
N VAL A 56 -12.98 -13.57 0.98
CA VAL A 56 -13.19 -14.90 0.38
C VAL A 56 -12.75 -16.02 1.31
N GLU A 57 -11.60 -15.90 2.00
CA GLU A 57 -11.14 -16.90 2.97
C GLU A 57 -12.07 -17.02 4.19
N LYS A 58 -12.74 -15.93 4.57
CA LYS A 58 -13.66 -15.88 5.71
C LYS A 58 -15.04 -16.49 5.44
N ASP A 59 -15.45 -16.59 4.18
CA ASP A 59 -16.73 -17.23 3.80
C ASP A 59 -16.69 -18.77 3.87
N PHE A 60 -15.53 -19.39 4.05
CA PHE A 60 -15.37 -20.86 4.14
C PHE A 60 -15.17 -21.40 5.56
N LEU A 61 -15.29 -20.56 6.60
CA LEU A 61 -15.24 -20.95 8.03
C LEU A 61 -16.58 -20.69 8.72
#